data_AF-A0A443S685-F1
#
_entry.id   AF-A0A443S685-F1
#
_cell.length_a   1.000
_cell.length_b   1.000
_cell.length_c   1.000
_cell.angle_alpha   90.00
_cell.angle_beta   90.00
_cell.angle_gamma   90.00
#
_symmetry.space_group_name_H-M   'P 1'
#
loop_
_entity.id
_entity.type
_entity.pdbx_description
1 polymer ?
#
loop_
_entity_poly.entity_id
_entity_poly.type
_entity_poly.pdbx_seq_one_letter_code
_entity_poly.pdbx_strand_id
1 'polypeptide(L)'
;MYNNYSTSEQQNEGTEDTSDDFAKREKLQEKHYKLLGELQSMASELPIKFQQRFPYELLSNLSNCLLDDTIYQIVKGLKNIQHISEKNLFEKRQKAVESFRGMKLNLRKKHQEALSKGEMTSNEVKAAEEEFERFVAEETRKMDMRTVQDLDQIVSEQQVTLERAGVAGFYVTNNPTDIQIQMHLLSFILRVGKSQKS
;
A
#
# COMPACT_ATOMS: atom_id res chain seq x y z
N MET A 1 -52.09 -39.44 54.51
CA MET A 1 -52.42 -39.71 53.09
C MET A 1 -52.97 -38.41 52.53
N TYR A 2 -52.35 -37.66 51.61
CA TYR A 2 -51.49 -38.03 50.49
C TYR A 2 -50.35 -37.00 50.33
N ASN A 3 -49.15 -37.52 50.04
CA ASN A 3 -48.00 -36.77 49.51
C ASN A 3 -48.33 -36.14 48.17
N ASN A 4 -47.73 -34.98 47.86
CA ASN A 4 -47.33 -34.68 46.48
C ASN A 4 -46.34 -33.50 46.37
N TYR A 5 -45.20 -33.83 45.73
CA TYR A 5 -44.24 -32.98 45.00
C TYR A 5 -43.50 -31.86 45.76
N SER A 6 -42.24 -31.54 45.52
CA SER A 6 -41.30 -31.97 44.49
C SER A 6 -39.88 -31.71 44.99
N THR A 7 -38.99 -32.62 44.65
CA THR A 7 -37.56 -32.56 44.88
C THR A 7 -36.96 -31.28 44.31
N SER A 8 -36.07 -30.70 45.10
CA SER A 8 -35.13 -29.65 44.75
C SER A 8 -34.31 -29.98 43.50
N GLU A 9 -34.56 -29.25 42.41
CA GLU A 9 -33.59 -29.02 41.35
C GLU A 9 -33.44 -27.51 41.19
N GLN A 10 -32.64 -26.92 42.07
CA GLN A 10 -32.12 -25.57 41.85
C GLN A 10 -30.74 -25.68 41.21
N GLN A 11 -30.69 -25.19 39.98
CA GLN A 11 -29.64 -24.33 39.44
C GLN A 11 -28.26 -24.97 39.27
N ASN A 12 -27.99 -25.43 38.05
CA ASN A 12 -26.61 -25.52 37.56
C ASN A 12 -26.53 -25.27 36.04
N GLU A 13 -27.04 -24.13 35.58
CA GLU A 13 -26.96 -23.70 34.17
C GLU A 13 -26.30 -22.32 33.98
N GLY A 14 -25.70 -21.73 35.01
CA GLY A 14 -25.19 -20.34 34.97
C GLY A 14 -23.67 -20.15 34.95
N THR A 15 -22.86 -21.21 35.04
CA THR A 15 -21.42 -21.10 35.34
C THR A 15 -20.48 -21.42 34.18
N GLU A 16 -20.93 -22.10 33.12
CA GLU A 16 -20.07 -22.45 31.99
C GLU A 16 -19.77 -21.26 31.04
N ASP A 17 -20.70 -20.30 30.90
CA ASP A 17 -20.60 -19.17 29.96
C ASP A 17 -19.56 -18.11 30.41
N THR A 18 -19.36 -17.94 31.72
CA THR A 18 -18.46 -16.91 32.27
C THR A 18 -16.98 -17.31 32.25
N SER A 19 -16.69 -18.61 32.34
CA SER A 19 -15.32 -19.16 32.32
C SER A 19 -14.71 -19.09 30.92
N ASP A 20 -15.50 -19.40 29.89
CA ASP A 20 -15.05 -19.35 28.49
C ASP A 20 -14.84 -17.89 28.01
N ASP A 21 -15.69 -16.95 28.45
CA ASP A 21 -15.51 -15.53 28.11
C ASP A 21 -14.26 -14.92 28.79
N PHE A 22 -13.97 -15.34 30.03
CA PHE A 22 -12.75 -14.93 30.73
C PHE A 22 -11.49 -15.46 30.01
N ALA A 23 -11.48 -16.74 29.65
CA ALA A 23 -10.35 -17.36 28.93
C ALA A 23 -10.12 -16.74 27.54
N LYS A 24 -11.19 -16.33 26.84
CA LYS A 24 -11.08 -15.59 25.56
C LYS A 24 -10.44 -14.21 25.75
N ARG A 25 -10.86 -13.46 26.78
CA ARG A 25 -10.28 -12.15 27.08
C ARG A 25 -8.81 -12.24 27.47
N GLU A 26 -8.45 -13.24 28.26
CA GLU A 26 -7.06 -13.50 28.64
C GLU A 26 -6.20 -13.79 27.40
N LYS A 27 -6.65 -14.67 26.50
CA LYS A 27 -5.95 -14.96 25.23
C LYS A 27 -5.80 -13.72 24.34
N LEU A 28 -6.83 -12.88 24.24
CA LEU A 28 -6.76 -11.64 23.47
C LEU A 28 -5.76 -10.65 24.08
N GLN A 29 -5.72 -10.58 25.42
CA GLN A 29 -4.79 -9.73 26.13
C GLN A 29 -3.33 -10.21 25.98
N GLU A 30 -3.08 -11.52 26.08
CA GLU A 30 -1.77 -12.11 25.78
C GLU A 30 -1.33 -11.80 24.35
N LYS A 31 -2.24 -11.96 23.38
CA LYS A 31 -1.98 -11.60 21.98
C LYS A 31 -1.65 -10.12 21.83
N HIS A 32 -2.40 -9.24 22.47
CA HIS A 32 -2.14 -7.79 22.46
C HIS A 32 -0.74 -7.47 22.96
N TYR A 33 -0.36 -7.98 24.13
CA TYR A 33 0.97 -7.71 24.70
C TYR A 33 2.10 -8.24 23.83
N LYS A 34 1.92 -9.42 23.22
CA LYS A 34 2.90 -9.97 22.27
C LYS A 34 3.06 -9.05 21.06
N LEU A 35 1.95 -8.64 20.44
CA LEU A 35 1.96 -7.73 19.29
C LEU A 35 2.60 -6.38 19.63
N LEU A 36 2.26 -5.82 20.79
CA LEU A 36 2.81 -4.56 21.27
C LEU A 36 4.32 -4.64 21.47
N GLY A 37 4.82 -5.73 22.08
CA GLY A 37 6.26 -5.96 22.23
C GLY A 37 6.99 -6.04 20.89
N GLU A 38 6.42 -6.75 19.91
CA GLU A 38 6.96 -6.81 18.54
C GLU A 38 7.00 -5.42 17.89
N LEU A 39 5.92 -4.64 18.01
CA LEU A 39 5.82 -3.27 17.49
C LEU A 39 6.82 -2.31 18.13
N GLN A 40 7.01 -2.38 19.46
CA GLN A 40 7.98 -1.58 20.18
C GLN A 40 9.42 -1.91 19.76
N SER A 41 9.73 -3.20 19.61
CA SER A 41 11.04 -3.64 19.11
C SER A 41 11.31 -3.05 17.73
N MET A 42 10.38 -3.21 16.78
CA MET A 42 10.54 -2.66 15.44
C MET A 42 10.64 -1.13 15.41
N ALA A 43 9.90 -0.42 16.27
CA ALA A 43 10.00 1.03 16.40
C ALA A 43 11.39 1.46 16.91
N SER A 44 11.97 0.71 17.85
CA SER A 44 13.30 1.00 18.42
C SER A 44 14.46 0.82 17.42
N GLU A 45 14.26 -0.01 16.39
CA GLU A 45 15.25 -0.25 15.33
C GLU A 45 15.29 0.89 14.29
N LEU A 46 14.31 1.79 14.28
CA LEU A 46 14.26 2.92 13.35
C LEU A 46 15.29 4.00 13.72
N PRO A 47 15.71 4.86 12.77
CA PRO A 47 16.46 6.07 13.10
C PRO A 47 15.74 6.95 14.14
N ILE A 48 16.50 7.57 15.06
CA ILE A 48 15.99 8.37 16.20
C ILE A 48 14.89 9.37 15.80
N LYS A 49 15.07 10.04 14.65
CA LYS A 49 14.10 11.02 14.11
C LYS A 49 12.69 10.45 13.88
N PHE A 50 12.60 9.14 13.63
CA PHE A 50 11.34 8.43 13.45
C PHE A 50 10.86 7.79 14.75
N GLN A 51 11.74 7.31 15.63
CA GLN A 51 11.36 6.67 16.90
C GLN A 51 10.38 7.53 17.73
N GLN A 52 10.64 8.85 17.80
CA GLN A 52 9.81 9.81 18.53
C GLN A 52 8.39 9.98 17.95
N ARG A 53 8.12 9.42 16.77
CA ARG A 53 6.82 9.45 16.09
C ARG A 53 5.99 8.20 16.36
N PHE A 54 6.50 7.26 17.15
CA PHE A 54 5.80 6.04 17.54
C PHE A 54 5.60 5.99 19.06
N PRO A 55 4.76 6.87 19.63
CA PRO A 55 4.45 6.83 21.06
C PRO A 55 3.76 5.51 21.42
N TYR A 56 3.88 5.12 22.70
CA TYR A 56 3.25 3.92 23.24
C TYR A 56 1.76 3.80 22.87
N GLU A 57 1.03 4.91 22.99
CA GLU A 57 -0.40 4.96 22.68
C GLU A 57 -0.69 4.53 21.24
N LEU A 58 0.07 5.05 20.27
CA LEU A 58 -0.10 4.68 18.86
C LEU A 58 0.16 3.19 18.64
N LEU A 59 1.23 2.65 19.22
CA LEU A 59 1.58 1.23 19.08
C LEU A 59 0.58 0.32 19.79
N SER A 60 0.05 0.73 20.94
CA SER A 60 -1.00 0.02 21.67
C SER A 60 -2.32 -0.01 20.89
N ASN A 61 -2.70 1.12 20.30
CA ASN A 61 -3.89 1.22 19.45
C ASN A 61 -3.73 0.39 18.18
N LEU A 62 -2.56 0.43 17.55
CA LEU A 62 -2.27 -0.42 16.40
C LEU A 62 -2.31 -1.91 16.78
N SER A 63 -1.76 -2.30 17.93
CA SER A 63 -1.83 -3.68 18.43
C SER A 63 -3.27 -4.17 18.56
N ASN A 64 -4.16 -3.31 19.05
CA ASN A 64 -5.60 -3.59 19.13
C ASN A 64 -6.22 -3.79 17.73
N CYS A 65 -5.91 -2.93 16.76
CA CYS A 65 -6.37 -3.09 15.37
C CYS A 65 -5.90 -4.41 14.74
N LEU A 66 -4.79 -4.97 15.21
CA LEU A 66 -4.16 -6.17 14.66
C LEU A 66 -4.54 -7.47 15.40
N LEU A 67 -5.48 -7.41 16.34
CA LEU A 67 -5.98 -8.61 17.05
C LEU A 67 -6.74 -9.54 16.12
N ASP A 68 -7.46 -9.00 15.13
CA ASP A 68 -8.12 -9.77 14.08
C ASP A 68 -7.34 -9.74 12.75
N ASP A 69 -7.65 -10.71 11.88
CA ASP A 69 -6.95 -10.88 10.61
C ASP A 69 -7.36 -9.86 9.53
N THR A 70 -8.40 -9.05 9.76
CA THR A 70 -9.01 -8.16 8.76
C THR A 70 -8.03 -7.11 8.29
N ILE A 71 -7.31 -6.46 9.22
CA ILE A 71 -6.36 -5.41 8.86
C ILE A 71 -5.21 -5.96 8.02
N TYR A 72 -4.72 -7.16 8.32
CA TYR A 72 -3.72 -7.82 7.49
C TYR A 72 -4.24 -8.14 6.09
N GLN A 73 -5.50 -8.57 5.97
CA GLN A 73 -6.15 -8.84 4.69
C GLN A 73 -6.31 -7.55 3.86
N ILE A 74 -6.74 -6.45 4.48
CA ILE A 74 -6.86 -5.14 3.84
C ILE A 74 -5.49 -4.69 3.31
N VAL A 75 -4.46 -4.68 4.16
CA VAL A 75 -3.11 -4.23 3.77
C VAL A 75 -2.53 -5.12 2.66
N LYS A 76 -2.77 -6.43 2.69
CA LYS A 76 -2.36 -7.35 1.61
C LYS A 76 -3.11 -7.06 0.30
N GLY A 77 -4.41 -6.79 0.39
CA GLY A 77 -5.24 -6.39 -0.75
C GLY A 77 -4.75 -5.11 -1.41
N LEU A 78 -4.52 -4.07 -0.60
CA LEU A 78 -3.98 -2.78 -1.06
C LEU A 78 -2.61 -2.93 -1.73
N LYS A 79 -1.72 -3.75 -1.15
CA LYS A 79 -0.41 -4.05 -1.75
C LYS A 79 -0.53 -4.76 -3.10
N ASN A 80 -1.47 -5.69 -3.25
CA ASN A 80 -1.70 -6.37 -4.52
C ASN A 80 -2.24 -5.41 -5.58
N ILE A 81 -3.21 -4.55 -5.20
CA ILE A 81 -3.75 -3.51 -6.08
C ILE A 81 -2.64 -2.57 -6.53
N GLN A 82 -1.81 -2.10 -5.61
CA GLN A 82 -0.64 -1.27 -5.91
C GLN A 82 0.28 -1.94 -6.93
N HIS A 83 0.66 -3.19 -6.69
CA HIS A 83 1.57 -3.91 -7.57
C HIS A 83 1.02 -4.04 -9.00
N ILE A 84 -0.27 -4.36 -9.13
CA ILE A 84 -0.94 -4.46 -10.44
C ILE A 84 -0.97 -3.09 -11.13
N SER A 85 -1.32 -2.03 -10.40
CA SER A 85 -1.38 -0.66 -10.93
C SER A 85 -0.01 -0.17 -11.38
N GLU A 86 1.04 -0.34 -10.57
CA GLU A 86 2.42 -0.01 -10.90
C GLU A 86 2.89 -0.75 -12.16
N LYS A 87 2.59 -2.05 -12.26
CA LYS A 87 2.91 -2.85 -13.44
C LYS A 87 2.21 -2.30 -14.69
N ASN A 88 0.93 -1.94 -14.59
CA ASN A 88 0.19 -1.36 -15.71
C ASN A 88 0.76 -0.01 -16.15
N LEU A 89 1.16 0.86 -15.20
CA LEU A 89 1.80 2.14 -15.50
C LEU A 89 3.16 1.95 -16.18
N PHE A 90 3.96 1.01 -15.69
CA PHE A 90 5.24 0.64 -16.30
C PHE A 90 5.06 0.15 -17.74
N GLU A 91 4.12 -0.77 -17.98
CA GLU A 91 3.83 -1.29 -19.31
C GLU A 91 3.32 -0.20 -20.27
N LYS A 92 2.50 0.75 -19.79
CA LYS A 92 2.07 1.92 -20.58
C LYS A 92 3.27 2.76 -21.01
N ARG A 93 4.17 3.07 -20.08
CA ARG A 93 5.41 3.82 -20.36
C ARG A 93 6.30 3.10 -21.36
N GLN A 94 6.47 1.79 -21.20
CA GLN A 94 7.28 0.97 -22.11
C GLN A 94 6.72 1.00 -23.54
N LYS A 95 5.40 0.82 -23.71
CA LYS A 95 4.75 0.88 -25.03
C LYS A 95 4.93 2.24 -25.71
N ALA A 96 4.86 3.33 -24.96
CA ALA A 96 5.11 4.67 -25.52
C ALA A 96 6.55 4.82 -26.02
N VAL A 97 7.54 4.37 -25.23
CA VAL A 97 8.96 4.39 -25.62
C VAL A 97 9.21 3.55 -26.88
N GLU A 98 8.63 2.36 -26.95
CA GLU A 98 8.71 1.49 -28.14
C GLU A 98 8.07 2.13 -29.36
N SER A 99 6.91 2.80 -29.19
CA SER A 99 6.24 3.56 -30.24
C SER A 99 7.13 4.69 -30.77
N PHE A 100 7.72 5.52 -29.90
CA PHE A 100 8.64 6.59 -30.32
C PHE A 100 9.87 6.07 -31.05
N ARG A 101 10.41 4.92 -30.61
CA ARG A 101 11.52 4.24 -31.31
C ARG A 101 11.11 3.81 -32.72
N GLY A 102 9.92 3.25 -32.88
CA GLY A 102 9.36 2.86 -34.18
C GLY A 102 9.12 4.07 -35.09
N MET A 103 8.54 5.15 -34.55
CA MET A 103 8.35 6.41 -35.27
C MET A 103 9.69 6.99 -35.75
N LYS A 104 10.72 7.03 -34.89
CA LYS A 104 12.07 7.50 -35.25
C LYS A 104 12.66 6.71 -36.41
N LEU A 105 12.53 5.39 -36.38
CA LEU A 105 13.01 4.52 -37.46
C LEU A 105 12.29 4.79 -38.78
N ASN A 106 10.96 4.93 -38.75
CA ASN A 106 10.17 5.23 -39.94
C ASN A 106 10.48 6.62 -40.50
N LEU A 107 10.65 7.62 -39.62
CA LEU A 107 11.03 8.98 -40.01
C LEU A 107 12.38 8.98 -40.73
N ARG A 108 13.38 8.27 -40.19
CA ARG A 108 14.70 8.14 -40.82
C ARG A 108 14.66 7.50 -42.20
N LYS A 109 13.86 6.43 -42.38
CA LYS A 109 13.68 5.80 -43.70
C LYS A 109 13.09 6.80 -44.72
N LYS A 110 12.04 7.52 -44.33
CA LYS A 110 11.41 8.55 -45.18
C LYS A 110 12.39 9.67 -45.54
N HIS A 111 13.17 10.16 -44.57
CA HIS A 111 14.19 11.18 -44.82
C HIS A 111 15.29 10.69 -45.77
N GLN A 112 15.71 9.42 -45.64
CA GLN A 112 16.70 8.83 -46.55
C GLN A 112 16.17 8.73 -47.99
N GLU A 113 14.91 8.33 -48.16
CA GLU A 113 14.27 8.31 -49.48
C GLU A 113 14.12 9.71 -50.08
N ALA A 114 13.66 10.70 -49.30
CA ALA A 114 13.51 12.09 -49.75
C ALA A 114 14.85 12.71 -50.16
N LEU A 115 15.94 12.44 -49.42
CA LEU A 115 17.29 12.86 -49.78
C LEU A 115 17.73 12.24 -51.12
N SER A 116 17.45 10.95 -51.34
CA SER A 116 17.82 10.26 -52.58
C SER A 116 17.08 10.80 -53.82
N LYS A 117 15.87 11.33 -53.62
CA LYS A 117 15.04 11.94 -54.67
C LYS A 117 15.28 13.44 -54.84
N GLY A 118 16.08 14.06 -53.98
CA GLY A 118 16.29 15.51 -53.95
C GLY A 118 15.08 16.31 -53.47
N GLU A 119 14.10 15.65 -52.82
CA GLU A 119 12.88 16.28 -52.28
C GLU A 119 13.15 17.00 -50.95
N MET A 120 14.24 16.65 -50.27
CA MET A 120 14.72 17.32 -49.06
C MET A 120 16.24 17.50 -49.11
N THR A 121 16.71 18.54 -48.43
CA THR A 121 18.12 18.81 -48.16
C THR A 121 18.57 18.21 -46.82
N SER A 122 19.88 18.06 -46.64
CA SER A 122 20.44 17.58 -45.37
C SER A 122 20.10 18.49 -44.17
N ASN A 123 19.98 19.80 -44.40
CA ASN A 123 19.62 20.75 -43.35
C ASN A 123 18.15 20.61 -42.94
N GLU A 124 17.24 20.40 -43.89
CA GLU A 124 15.82 20.15 -43.60
C GLU A 124 15.62 18.84 -42.84
N VAL A 125 16.37 17.78 -43.17
CA VAL A 125 16.35 16.51 -42.43
C VAL A 125 16.81 16.71 -40.98
N LYS A 126 17.89 17.44 -40.76
CA LYS A 126 18.38 17.74 -39.40
C LYS A 126 17.33 18.53 -38.60
N ALA A 127 16.74 19.56 -39.18
CA ALA A 127 15.72 20.36 -38.52
C ALA A 127 14.49 19.50 -38.13
N ALA A 128 14.06 18.60 -39.02
CA ALA A 128 12.96 17.67 -38.75
C ALA A 128 13.31 16.63 -37.68
N GLU A 129 14.54 16.12 -37.65
CA GLU A 129 15.01 15.23 -36.58
C GLU A 129 15.04 15.94 -35.21
N GLU A 130 15.53 17.17 -35.15
CA GLU A 130 15.53 17.98 -33.93
C GLU A 130 14.12 18.30 -33.44
N GLU A 131 13.20 18.63 -34.34
CA GLU A 131 11.79 18.85 -34.01
C GLU A 131 11.14 17.59 -33.44
N PHE A 132 11.40 16.44 -34.07
CA PHE A 132 10.91 15.16 -33.57
C PHE A 132 11.49 14.81 -32.20
N GLU A 133 12.78 15.08 -31.96
CA GLU A 133 13.40 14.88 -30.65
C GLU A 133 12.80 15.78 -29.57
N ARG A 134 12.52 17.05 -29.89
CA ARG A 134 11.78 17.96 -28.99
C ARG A 134 10.37 17.44 -28.68
N PHE A 135 9.65 16.95 -29.69
CA PHE A 135 8.34 16.34 -29.51
C PHE A 135 8.40 15.12 -28.57
N VAL A 136 9.32 14.18 -28.81
CA VAL A 136 9.46 12.98 -27.96
C VAL A 136 9.83 13.35 -26.53
N ALA A 137 10.71 14.32 -26.33
CA ALA A 137 11.09 14.79 -25.00
C ALA A 137 9.88 15.35 -24.23
N GLU A 138 9.07 16.20 -24.86
CA GLU A 138 7.89 16.78 -24.21
C GLU A 138 6.80 15.74 -23.94
N GLU A 139 6.54 14.82 -24.87
CA GLU A 139 5.55 13.77 -24.65
C GLU A 139 5.99 12.78 -23.56
N THR A 140 7.29 12.46 -23.50
CA THR A 140 7.86 11.65 -22.41
C THR A 140 7.69 12.36 -21.07
N ARG A 141 7.98 13.67 -21.01
CA ARG A 141 7.79 14.48 -19.80
C ARG A 141 6.33 14.50 -19.33
N LYS A 142 5.39 14.70 -20.25
CA LYS A 142 3.95 14.68 -19.94
C LYS A 142 3.50 13.31 -19.43
N MET A 143 3.97 12.24 -20.04
CA MET A 143 3.64 10.88 -19.62
C MET A 143 4.19 10.55 -18.24
N ASP A 144 5.46 10.89 -17.97
CA ASP A 144 6.09 10.64 -16.67
C ASP A 144 5.38 11.47 -15.58
N MET A 145 4.99 12.71 -15.86
CA MET A 145 4.21 13.53 -14.92
C MET A 145 2.82 12.93 -14.62
N ARG A 146 2.12 12.41 -15.63
CA ARG A 146 0.84 11.68 -15.41
C ARG A 146 1.04 10.42 -14.58
N THR A 147 2.15 9.70 -14.80
CA THR A 147 2.46 8.49 -14.04
C THR A 147 2.66 8.81 -12.55
N VAL A 148 3.36 9.90 -12.23
CA VAL A 148 3.50 10.36 -10.83
C VAL A 148 2.14 10.72 -10.24
N GLN A 149 1.29 11.45 -10.98
CA GLN A 149 -0.06 11.80 -10.52
C GLN A 149 -0.92 10.57 -10.25
N ASP A 150 -0.86 9.55 -11.12
CA ASP A 150 -1.58 8.30 -10.94
C ASP A 150 -1.08 7.54 -9.69
N LEU A 151 0.23 7.57 -9.42
CA LEU A 151 0.82 6.98 -8.20
C LEU A 151 0.39 7.73 -6.93
N ASP A 152 0.40 9.06 -6.95
CA ASP A 152 -0.04 9.88 -5.82
C ASP A 152 -1.52 9.64 -5.51
N GLN A 153 -2.35 9.49 -6.54
CA GLN A 153 -3.76 9.14 -6.38
C GLN A 153 -3.94 7.77 -5.71
N ILE A 154 -3.15 6.75 -6.11
CA ILE A 154 -3.17 5.43 -5.47
C ILE A 154 -2.80 5.53 -3.98
N VAL A 155 -1.78 6.31 -3.64
CA VAL A 155 -1.38 6.53 -2.23
C VAL A 155 -2.52 7.18 -1.44
N SER A 156 -3.15 8.22 -1.99
CA SER A 156 -4.29 8.87 -1.36
C SER A 156 -5.47 7.89 -1.13
N GLU A 157 -5.78 7.04 -2.09
CA GLU A 157 -6.85 6.04 -1.97
C GLU A 157 -6.54 4.96 -0.92
N GLN A 158 -5.28 4.53 -0.83
CA GLN A 158 -4.82 3.62 0.21
C GLN A 158 -4.96 4.27 1.60
N GLN A 159 -4.57 5.53 1.76
CA GLN A 159 -4.73 6.27 3.01
C GLN A 159 -6.21 6.35 3.42
N VAL A 160 -7.10 6.73 2.50
CA VAL A 160 -8.55 6.77 2.74
C VAL A 160 -9.08 5.41 3.19
N THR A 161 -8.62 4.33 2.54
CA THR A 161 -9.09 2.98 2.87
C THR A 161 -8.65 2.55 4.28
N LEU A 162 -7.40 2.85 4.66
CA LEU A 162 -6.85 2.50 5.97
C LEU A 162 -7.45 3.37 7.09
N GLU A 163 -7.66 4.66 6.84
CA GLU A 163 -8.35 5.57 7.76
C GLU A 163 -9.79 5.10 8.01
N ARG A 164 -10.53 4.77 6.95
CA ARG A 164 -11.91 4.24 7.06
C ARG A 164 -11.98 2.88 7.75
N ALA A 165 -10.95 2.06 7.60
CA ALA A 165 -10.82 0.80 8.32
C ALA A 165 -10.43 0.99 9.80
N GLY A 166 -10.20 2.24 10.25
CA GLY A 166 -9.85 2.56 11.63
C GLY A 166 -8.43 2.14 12.01
N VAL A 167 -7.52 2.00 11.05
CA VAL A 167 -6.14 1.60 11.34
C VAL A 167 -5.40 2.77 12.00
N ALA A 168 -4.93 2.56 13.23
CA ALA A 168 -4.24 3.59 14.00
C ALA A 168 -3.02 4.16 13.23
N GLY A 169 -2.92 5.49 13.20
CA GLY A 169 -1.82 6.22 12.55
C GLY A 169 -2.00 6.50 11.07
N PHE A 170 -3.12 6.09 10.47
CA PHE A 170 -3.45 6.39 9.07
C PHE A 170 -4.51 7.49 8.98
N TYR A 171 -4.21 8.46 8.12
CA TYR A 171 -5.07 9.59 7.74
C TYR A 171 -4.59 10.10 6.38
N VAL A 172 -5.46 10.77 5.62
CA VAL A 172 -5.06 11.38 4.34
C VAL A 172 -4.06 12.51 4.58
N THR A 173 -2.88 12.44 3.93
CA THR A 173 -1.83 13.45 4.08
C THR A 173 -0.89 13.47 2.88
N ASN A 174 -0.49 14.69 2.49
CA ASN A 174 0.56 14.96 1.50
C ASN A 174 1.88 15.40 2.17
N ASN A 175 1.97 15.38 3.50
CA ASN A 175 3.20 15.72 4.20
C ASN A 175 4.22 14.57 4.02
N PRO A 176 5.43 14.83 3.48
CA PRO A 176 6.41 13.77 3.23
C PRO A 176 6.84 13.01 4.49
N THR A 177 6.85 13.68 5.64
CA THR A 177 7.22 13.05 6.92
C THR A 177 6.14 12.08 7.39
N ASP A 178 4.87 12.50 7.30
CA ASP A 178 3.73 11.66 7.70
C ASP A 178 3.61 10.44 6.79
N ILE A 179 3.83 10.61 5.48
CA ILE A 179 3.86 9.51 4.52
C ILE A 179 4.96 8.50 4.91
N GLN A 180 6.16 8.96 5.28
CA GLN A 180 7.24 8.08 5.75
C GLN A 180 6.85 7.32 7.03
N ILE A 181 6.17 7.97 7.97
CA ILE A 181 5.68 7.35 9.19
C ILE A 181 4.64 6.26 8.85
N GLN A 182 3.66 6.58 8.00
CA GLN A 182 2.64 5.62 7.54
C GLN A 182 3.27 4.44 6.78
N MET A 183 4.32 4.66 5.99
CA MET A 183 5.09 3.59 5.35
C MET A 183 5.78 2.67 6.37
N HIS A 184 6.33 3.22 7.45
CA HIS A 184 6.90 2.42 8.53
C HIS A 184 5.82 1.60 9.24
N LEU A 185 4.64 2.18 9.52
CA LEU A 185 3.49 1.44 10.07
C LEU A 185 3.06 0.29 9.15
N LEU A 186 2.96 0.52 7.83
CA LEU A 186 2.66 -0.54 6.86
C LEU A 186 3.69 -1.67 6.91
N SER A 187 4.98 -1.32 7.01
CA SER A 187 6.06 -2.31 7.16
C SER A 187 5.90 -3.12 8.43
N PHE A 188 5.51 -2.50 9.55
CA PHE A 188 5.27 -3.20 10.81
C PHE A 188 4.13 -4.20 10.69
N ILE A 189 2.97 -3.75 10.18
CA ILE A 189 1.79 -4.60 9.96
C ILE A 189 2.15 -5.81 9.09
N LEU A 190 2.87 -5.58 7.98
CA LEU A 190 3.28 -6.66 7.07
C LEU A 190 4.28 -7.65 7.69
N ARG A 191 5.15 -7.21 8.59
CA ARG A 191 6.14 -8.07 9.26
C ARG A 191 5.50 -8.92 10.34
N VAL A 192 4.72 -8.31 11.21
CA VAL A 192 3.98 -9.01 12.27
C VAL A 192 3.04 -10.06 11.66
N GLY A 193 2.33 -9.70 10.59
CA GLY A 193 1.42 -10.63 9.90
C GLY A 193 2.10 -11.85 9.27
N LYS A 194 3.42 -11.79 9.02
CA LYS A 194 4.21 -12.97 8.59
C LYS A 194 4.63 -13.82 9.78
N SER A 195 5.09 -13.18 10.86
CA SER A 195 5.53 -13.85 12.09
C SER A 195 4.42 -14.63 12.79
N GLN A 196 3.16 -14.21 12.65
CA GLN A 196 2.01 -14.92 13.23
C GLN A 196 1.61 -16.20 12.46
N LYS A 197 2.18 -16.45 11.26
CA LYS A 197 1.88 -17.62 10.41
C LYS A 197 3.00 -18.66 10.34
N SER A 198 4.10 -18.44 11.07
CA SER A 198 5.19 -19.41 11.27
C SER A 198 5.09 -20.04 12.65
#